data_AF-A0AAV2DS54-F1
#
_entry.id   AF-A0AAV2DS54-F1
#
_cell.length_a   1.000
_cell.length_b   1.000
_cell.length_c   1.000
_cell.angle_alpha   90.00
_cell.angle_beta   90.00
_cell.angle_gamma   90.00
#
_symmetry.space_group_name_H-M   'P 1'
#
loop_
_entity.id
_entity.type
_entity.pdbx_description
1 polymer ?
#
loop_
_entity_poly.entity_id
_entity_poly.type
_entity_poly.pdbx_seq_one_letter_code
_entity_poly.pdbx_strand_id
1 'polypeptide(L)'
;MNKENITAASTVERLQNDLAAARKTNESLTSARDKAHKEVEAWAAKLATGLAAEQEKVRTKVEPQCLEHYVAQAVASQAEAAEVERRLRERLTDLASERERLQEEVDTIRVKARQISEENKRVKRSKEQYKKELKEFRAEEKRLTRDLAEYHKFEVGKNLQADAVIDTVKILQHKFSEDQPEVEWNSYALIEYILKFMDIKRKTSDLAYIIELDIPPSADDGAYDEQALDEEVDDDADARAEDEEEGQGGERRQEEQQEDHQEEQQGTPEGSVRSEED
;
A
#
# COMPACT_ATOMS: atom_id res chain seq x y z
N MET A 1 -5.11 -12.71 -10.62
CA MET A 1 -4.23 -11.92 -9.72
C MET A 1 -3.03 -12.77 -9.36
N ASN A 2 -1.81 -12.44 -9.79
CA ASN A 2 -0.59 -13.18 -9.39
C ASN A 2 0.69 -12.34 -9.56
N LYS A 3 0.61 -11.01 -9.35
CA LYS A 3 1.79 -10.12 -9.42
C LYS A 3 2.34 -9.68 -8.06
N GLU A 4 1.69 -10.05 -6.95
CA GLU A 4 2.07 -9.57 -5.62
C GLU A 4 2.87 -10.60 -4.77
N ASN A 5 2.99 -11.86 -5.20
CA ASN A 5 3.77 -12.87 -4.45
C ASN A 5 5.26 -12.94 -4.84
N ILE A 6 5.69 -12.23 -5.90
CA ILE A 6 7.09 -12.22 -6.36
C ILE A 6 7.92 -11.19 -5.55
N THR A 7 7.31 -10.26 -4.82
CA THR A 7 8.03 -9.08 -4.30
C THR A 7 8.66 -9.23 -2.93
N ALA A 8 8.29 -10.24 -2.12
CA ALA A 8 8.86 -10.45 -0.78
C ALA A 8 9.84 -11.64 -0.72
N ALA A 9 9.53 -12.75 -1.37
CA ALA A 9 10.41 -13.92 -1.39
C ALA A 9 11.66 -13.67 -2.29
N SER A 10 11.48 -13.08 -3.48
CA SER A 10 12.60 -12.77 -4.37
C SER A 10 13.49 -11.65 -3.82
N THR A 11 12.96 -10.75 -2.99
CA THR A 11 13.76 -9.71 -2.32
C THR A 11 14.52 -10.27 -1.14
N VAL A 12 13.96 -11.22 -0.38
CA VAL A 12 14.70 -11.95 0.67
C VAL A 12 15.82 -12.79 0.07
N GLU A 13 15.57 -13.50 -1.04
CA GLU A 13 16.59 -14.29 -1.74
C GLU A 13 17.69 -13.39 -2.34
N ARG A 14 17.31 -12.25 -2.93
CA ARG A 14 18.29 -11.25 -3.41
C ARG A 14 19.11 -10.66 -2.25
N LEU A 15 18.49 -10.32 -1.12
CA LEU A 15 19.19 -9.85 0.08
C LEU A 15 20.12 -10.91 0.69
N GLN A 16 19.73 -12.18 0.67
CA GLN A 16 20.59 -13.29 1.11
C GLN A 16 21.80 -13.45 0.18
N ASN A 17 21.61 -13.33 -1.12
CA ASN A 17 22.69 -13.36 -2.11
C ASN A 17 23.63 -12.16 -1.97
N ASP A 18 23.09 -10.96 -1.77
CA ASP A 18 23.88 -9.74 -1.55
C ASP A 18 24.69 -9.82 -0.25
N LEU A 19 24.10 -10.39 0.81
CA LEU A 19 24.78 -10.60 2.09
C LEU A 19 25.86 -11.68 1.99
N ALA A 20 25.62 -12.75 1.24
CA ALA A 20 26.61 -13.80 0.96
C ALA A 20 27.77 -13.25 0.10
N ALA A 21 27.46 -12.43 -0.90
CA ALA A 21 28.47 -11.74 -1.70
C ALA A 21 29.32 -10.82 -0.82
N ALA A 22 28.70 -9.97 0.01
CA ALA A 22 29.40 -9.07 0.93
C ALA A 22 30.31 -9.81 1.93
N ARG A 23 29.88 -10.97 2.45
CA ARG A 23 30.71 -11.82 3.32
C ARG A 23 31.95 -12.33 2.59
N LYS A 24 31.77 -12.86 1.38
CA LYS A 24 32.89 -13.35 0.55
C LYS A 24 33.88 -12.23 0.20
N THR A 25 33.38 -11.02 -0.06
CA THR A 25 34.24 -9.86 -0.29
C THR A 25 35.02 -9.46 0.97
N ASN A 26 34.38 -9.51 2.15
CA ASN A 26 35.03 -9.21 3.43
C ASN A 26 36.13 -10.22 3.79
N GLU A 27 35.84 -11.52 3.60
CA GLU A 27 36.84 -12.58 3.78
C GLU A 27 38.03 -12.41 2.83
N SER A 28 37.77 -12.06 1.56
CA SER A 28 38.80 -11.75 0.57
C SER A 28 39.67 -10.55 0.98
N LEU A 29 39.05 -9.46 1.44
CA LEU A 29 39.76 -8.27 1.92
C LEU A 29 40.60 -8.55 3.17
N THR A 30 40.09 -9.35 4.10
CA THR A 30 40.81 -9.75 5.31
C THR A 30 42.03 -10.60 4.95
N SER A 31 41.87 -11.57 4.05
CA SER A 31 42.98 -12.39 3.54
C SER A 31 44.03 -11.56 2.79
N ALA A 32 43.60 -10.61 1.95
CA ALA A 32 44.49 -9.69 1.26
C ALA A 32 45.29 -8.82 2.24
N ARG A 33 44.64 -8.33 3.30
CA ARG A 33 45.29 -7.58 4.37
C ARG A 33 46.36 -8.40 5.08
N ASP A 34 46.04 -9.63 5.47
CA ASP A 34 46.97 -10.49 6.20
C ASP A 34 48.16 -10.91 5.33
N LYS A 35 47.94 -11.10 4.02
CA LYS A 35 49.02 -11.36 3.06
C LYS A 35 49.93 -10.13 2.90
N ALA A 36 49.35 -8.93 2.73
CA ALA A 36 50.11 -7.69 2.64
C ALA A 36 50.93 -7.45 3.92
N HIS A 37 50.37 -7.71 5.10
CA HIS A 37 51.09 -7.59 6.36
C HIS A 37 52.31 -8.52 6.42
N LYS A 38 52.14 -9.80 6.06
CA LYS A 38 53.25 -10.76 6.01
C LYS A 38 54.32 -10.39 4.99
N GLU A 39 53.92 -9.83 3.84
CA GLU A 39 54.87 -9.35 2.83
C GLU A 39 55.66 -8.14 3.33
N VAL A 40 55.01 -7.20 4.05
CA VAL A 40 55.68 -6.06 4.69
C VAL A 40 56.62 -6.52 5.80
N GLU A 41 56.20 -7.46 6.66
CA GLU A 41 57.05 -8.04 7.71
C GLU A 41 58.27 -8.76 7.11
N ALA A 42 58.06 -9.55 6.06
CA ALA A 42 59.15 -10.25 5.36
C ALA A 42 60.11 -9.28 4.67
N TRP A 43 59.60 -8.19 4.10
CA TRP A 43 60.42 -7.14 3.50
C TRP A 43 61.21 -6.37 4.57
N ALA A 44 60.58 -6.00 5.68
CA ALA A 44 61.24 -5.35 6.82
C ALA A 44 62.37 -6.20 7.40
N ALA A 45 62.16 -7.53 7.53
CA ALA A 45 63.19 -8.46 7.99
C ALA A 45 64.36 -8.56 6.99
N LYS A 46 64.09 -8.60 5.68
CA LYS A 46 65.13 -8.57 4.64
C LYS A 46 65.91 -7.25 4.65
N LEU A 47 65.23 -6.13 4.88
CA LEU A 47 65.86 -4.82 4.93
C LEU A 47 66.75 -4.68 6.17
N ALA A 48 66.30 -5.15 7.33
CA ALA A 48 67.08 -5.14 8.57
C ALA A 48 68.34 -6.03 8.48
N THR A 49 68.22 -7.23 7.90
CA THR A 49 69.36 -8.15 7.68
C THR A 49 70.32 -7.62 6.61
N GLY A 50 69.81 -7.01 5.54
CA GLY A 50 70.63 -6.32 4.53
C GLY A 50 71.39 -5.13 5.11
N LEU A 51 70.73 -4.31 5.92
CA LEU A 51 71.35 -3.16 6.60
C LEU A 51 72.46 -3.60 7.57
N ALA A 52 72.23 -4.67 8.34
CA ALA A 52 73.25 -5.22 9.23
C ALA A 52 74.47 -5.76 8.46
N ALA A 53 74.25 -6.45 7.34
CA ALA A 53 75.33 -6.96 6.49
C ALA A 53 76.13 -5.83 5.83
N GLU A 54 75.48 -4.75 5.41
CA GLU A 54 76.17 -3.57 4.87
C GLU A 54 76.91 -2.79 5.96
N GLN A 55 76.36 -2.64 7.17
CA GLN A 55 77.07 -2.04 8.31
C GLN A 55 78.36 -2.80 8.66
N GLU A 56 78.34 -4.13 8.67
CA GLU A 56 79.53 -4.96 8.95
C GLU A 56 80.61 -4.82 7.85
N LYS A 57 80.18 -4.72 6.57
CA LYS A 57 81.09 -4.48 5.43
C LYS A 57 81.72 -3.09 5.46
N VAL A 58 80.93 -2.08 5.80
CA VAL A 58 81.40 -0.69 5.95
C VAL A 58 82.37 -0.60 7.12
N ARG A 59 82.07 -1.25 8.25
CA ARG A 59 82.94 -1.30 9.44
C ARG A 59 84.32 -1.90 9.19
N THR A 60 84.45 -2.84 8.25
CA THR A 60 85.70 -3.60 8.03
C THR A 60 86.56 -3.05 6.89
N LYS A 61 86.07 -2.12 6.06
CA LYS A 61 86.77 -1.67 4.83
C LYS A 61 86.83 -0.16 4.59
N VAL A 62 86.16 0.66 5.40
CA VAL A 62 85.89 2.06 5.07
C VAL A 62 86.60 3.00 6.03
N GLU A 63 87.29 4.00 5.47
CA GLU A 63 87.93 5.06 6.25
C GLU A 63 86.90 5.80 7.13
N PRO A 64 87.28 6.29 8.33
CA PRO A 64 86.34 6.88 9.29
C PRO A 64 85.41 7.95 8.70
N GLN A 65 85.87 8.70 7.68
CA GLN A 65 85.10 9.76 7.02
C GLN A 65 83.92 9.24 6.19
N CYS A 66 84.03 8.09 5.53
CA CYS A 66 82.85 7.56 4.80
C CYS A 66 81.88 6.85 5.75
N LEU A 67 82.36 6.32 6.89
CA LEU A 67 81.50 5.84 7.98
C LEU A 67 80.62 6.97 8.53
N GLU A 68 81.18 8.16 8.77
CA GLU A 68 80.41 9.34 9.18
C GLU A 68 79.34 9.74 8.15
N HIS A 69 79.67 9.72 6.86
CA HIS A 69 78.73 10.02 5.78
C HIS A 69 77.56 9.01 5.72
N TYR A 70 77.84 7.70 5.78
CA TYR A 70 76.79 6.67 5.76
C TYR A 70 75.92 6.70 7.01
N VAL A 71 76.50 6.96 8.19
CA VAL A 71 75.73 7.13 9.43
C VAL A 71 74.82 8.37 9.32
N ALA A 72 75.33 9.49 8.82
CA ALA A 72 74.52 10.69 8.59
C ALA A 72 73.35 10.43 7.61
N GLN A 73 73.61 9.72 6.51
CA GLN A 73 72.59 9.34 5.53
C GLN A 73 71.54 8.38 6.12
N ALA A 74 71.96 7.40 6.93
CA ALA A 74 71.05 6.47 7.60
C ALA A 74 70.17 7.17 8.64
N VAL A 75 70.73 8.12 9.41
CA VAL A 75 69.97 8.93 10.38
C VAL A 75 68.95 9.83 9.66
N ALA A 76 69.33 10.44 8.53
CA ALA A 76 68.41 11.24 7.72
C ALA A 76 67.26 10.37 7.17
N SER A 77 67.57 9.19 6.62
CA SER A 77 66.55 8.26 6.12
C SER A 77 65.62 7.73 7.23
N GLN A 78 66.14 7.50 8.43
CA GLN A 78 65.32 7.11 9.58
C GLN A 78 64.38 8.23 10.02
N ALA A 79 64.83 9.49 9.99
CA ALA A 79 63.99 10.65 10.30
C ALA A 79 62.86 10.80 9.28
N GLU A 80 63.15 10.64 7.97
CA GLU A 80 62.13 10.65 6.91
C GLU A 80 61.12 9.50 7.09
N ALA A 81 61.58 8.29 7.39
CA ALA A 81 60.71 7.14 7.64
C ALA A 81 59.79 7.37 8.86
N ALA A 82 60.31 7.97 9.94
CA ALA A 82 59.52 8.32 11.11
C ALA A 82 58.47 9.41 10.81
N GLU A 83 58.78 10.37 9.94
CA GLU A 83 57.80 11.37 9.51
C GLU A 83 56.69 10.73 8.66
N VAL A 84 57.04 9.85 7.72
CA VAL A 84 56.07 9.10 6.91
C VAL A 84 55.18 8.24 7.82
N GLU A 85 55.76 7.55 8.80
CA GLU A 85 54.99 6.77 9.78
C GLU A 85 54.02 7.66 10.57
N ARG A 86 54.45 8.85 11.01
CA ARG A 86 53.57 9.81 11.69
C ARG A 86 52.39 10.20 10.82
N ARG A 87 52.64 10.57 9.57
CA ARG A 87 51.59 10.95 8.60
C ARG A 87 50.62 9.79 8.32
N LEU A 88 51.12 8.56 8.23
CA LEU A 88 50.28 7.37 8.05
C LEU A 88 49.40 7.12 9.27
N ARG A 89 49.92 7.28 10.50
CA ARG A 89 49.12 7.15 11.73
C ARG A 89 48.04 8.23 11.83
N GLU A 90 48.36 9.47 11.48
CA GLU A 90 47.38 10.58 11.40
C GLU A 90 46.26 10.20 10.42
N ARG A 91 46.61 9.79 9.20
CA ARG A 91 45.62 9.38 8.18
C ARG A 91 44.77 8.18 8.59
N LEU A 92 45.35 7.19 9.28
CA LEU A 92 44.59 6.05 9.81
C LEU A 92 43.57 6.48 10.88
N THR A 93 43.91 7.49 11.69
CA THR A 93 43.01 8.06 12.70
C THR A 93 41.86 8.82 12.02
N ASP A 94 42.16 9.59 10.98
CA ASP A 94 41.13 10.28 10.19
C ASP A 94 40.17 9.29 9.53
N LEU A 95 40.71 8.23 8.89
CA LEU A 95 39.90 7.18 8.27
C LEU A 95 39.05 6.40 9.29
N ALA A 96 39.56 6.19 10.51
CA ALA A 96 38.77 5.56 11.57
C ALA A 96 37.59 6.45 11.99
N SER A 97 37.82 7.76 12.10
CA SER A 97 36.81 8.76 12.44
C SER A 97 35.73 8.87 11.34
N GLU A 98 36.15 8.87 10.07
CA GLU A 98 35.23 8.85 8.92
C GLU A 98 34.40 7.56 8.88
N ARG A 99 35.04 6.41 9.17
CA ARG A 99 34.33 5.12 9.27
C ARG A 99 33.27 5.13 10.37
N GLU A 100 33.57 5.70 11.53
CA GLU A 100 32.60 5.82 12.63
C GLU A 100 31.41 6.70 12.23
N ARG A 101 31.68 7.86 11.63
CA ARG A 101 30.63 8.74 11.09
C ARG A 101 29.76 8.05 10.04
N LEU A 102 30.36 7.36 9.07
CA LEU A 102 29.61 6.63 8.04
C LEU A 102 28.78 5.49 8.65
N GLN A 103 29.28 4.86 9.72
CA GLN A 103 28.54 3.83 10.44
C GLN A 103 27.28 4.41 11.13
N GLU A 104 27.39 5.58 11.76
CA GLU A 104 26.24 6.30 12.35
C GLU A 104 25.20 6.72 11.29
N GLU A 105 25.66 7.20 10.13
CA GLU A 105 24.77 7.55 9.01
C GLU A 105 24.01 6.32 8.50
N VAL A 106 24.69 5.18 8.35
CA VAL A 106 24.06 3.90 7.98
C VAL A 106 23.01 3.46 9.02
N ASP A 107 23.33 3.56 10.31
CA ASP A 107 22.40 3.20 11.37
C ASP A 107 21.17 4.13 11.42
N THR A 108 21.37 5.42 11.16
CA THR A 108 20.28 6.39 10.98
C THR A 108 19.37 6.00 9.81
N ILE A 109 19.96 5.64 8.66
CA ILE A 109 19.19 5.19 7.48
C ILE A 109 18.40 3.92 7.80
N ARG A 110 18.98 2.95 8.53
CA ARG A 110 18.28 1.73 8.95
C ARG A 110 17.06 2.02 9.81
N VAL A 111 17.16 2.95 10.77
CA VAL A 111 16.03 3.35 11.63
C VAL A 111 14.93 4.00 10.78
N LYS A 112 15.27 4.93 9.89
CA LYS A 112 14.30 5.56 8.98
C LYS A 112 13.61 4.53 8.07
N ALA A 113 14.35 3.56 7.55
CA ALA A 113 13.78 2.48 6.74
C ALA A 113 12.77 1.62 7.51
N ARG A 114 13.04 1.33 8.80
CA ARG A 114 12.08 0.63 9.68
C ARG A 114 10.81 1.46 9.90
N GLN A 115 10.94 2.75 10.17
CA GLN A 115 9.80 3.66 10.35
C GLN A 115 8.91 3.70 9.09
N ILE A 116 9.50 3.82 7.90
CA ILE A 116 8.78 3.80 6.61
C ILE A 116 8.07 2.44 6.40
N SER A 117 8.71 1.33 6.76
CA SER A 117 8.08 0.01 6.66
C SER A 117 6.86 -0.13 7.58
N GLU A 118 6.96 0.38 8.81
CA GLU A 118 5.84 0.39 9.76
C GLU A 118 4.71 1.31 9.31
N GLU A 119 5.03 2.49 8.78
CA GLU A 119 4.05 3.42 8.22
C GLU A 119 3.30 2.79 7.03
N ASN A 120 4.01 2.14 6.10
CA ASN A 120 3.38 1.41 4.99
C ASN A 120 2.45 0.29 5.48
N LYS A 121 2.83 -0.43 6.54
CA LYS A 121 1.94 -1.43 7.17
C LYS A 121 0.69 -0.77 7.78
N ARG A 122 0.82 0.39 8.42
CA ARG A 122 -0.32 1.15 8.96
C ARG A 122 -1.25 1.63 7.84
N VAL A 123 -0.70 2.23 6.78
CA VAL A 123 -1.47 2.69 5.61
C VAL A 123 -2.20 1.53 4.93
N LYS A 124 -1.58 0.36 4.80
CA LYS A 124 -2.25 -0.83 4.25
C LYS A 124 -3.45 -1.26 5.11
N ARG A 125 -3.30 -1.31 6.44
CA ARG A 125 -4.39 -1.62 7.37
C ARG A 125 -5.52 -0.60 7.28
N SER A 126 -5.21 0.70 7.27
CA SER A 126 -6.21 1.76 7.11
C SER A 126 -6.94 1.66 5.76
N LYS A 127 -6.23 1.36 4.67
CA LYS A 127 -6.85 1.15 3.34
C LYS A 127 -7.79 -0.05 3.33
N GLU A 128 -7.43 -1.14 4.00
CA GLU A 128 -8.30 -2.32 4.15
C GLU A 128 -9.54 -1.99 4.99
N GLN A 129 -9.38 -1.22 6.07
CA GLN A 129 -10.50 -0.73 6.88
C GLN A 129 -11.45 0.16 6.05
N TYR A 130 -10.95 1.16 5.32
CA TYR A 130 -11.78 2.00 4.46
C TYR A 130 -12.50 1.21 3.36
N LYS A 131 -11.87 0.14 2.83
CA LYS A 131 -12.54 -0.76 1.88
C LYS A 131 -13.70 -1.52 2.54
N LYS A 132 -13.57 -1.89 3.81
CA LYS A 132 -14.65 -2.55 4.59
C LYS A 132 -15.79 -1.58 4.84
N GLU A 133 -15.49 -0.39 5.35
CA GLU A 133 -16.49 0.67 5.58
C GLU A 133 -17.23 1.03 4.29
N LEU A 134 -16.53 1.17 3.16
CA LEU A 134 -17.17 1.44 1.87
C LEU A 134 -18.11 0.31 1.41
N LYS A 135 -17.78 -0.95 1.72
CA LYS A 135 -18.69 -2.08 1.42
C LYS A 135 -19.93 -2.04 2.31
N GLU A 136 -19.77 -1.71 3.59
CA GLU A 136 -20.88 -1.54 4.53
C GLU A 136 -21.80 -0.39 4.09
N PHE A 137 -21.26 0.78 3.74
CA PHE A 137 -22.04 1.89 3.19
C PHE A 137 -22.78 1.53 1.90
N ARG A 138 -22.15 0.79 0.97
CA ARG A 138 -22.84 0.33 -0.25
C ARG A 138 -23.95 -0.68 0.03
N ALA A 139 -23.80 -1.51 1.06
CA ALA A 139 -24.84 -2.45 1.46
C ALA A 139 -26.03 -1.71 2.09
N GLU A 140 -25.75 -0.71 2.93
CA GLU A 140 -26.75 0.16 3.53
C GLU A 140 -27.48 1.00 2.48
N GLU A 141 -26.78 1.60 1.52
CA GLU A 141 -27.38 2.33 0.40
C GLU A 141 -28.35 1.44 -0.41
N LYS A 142 -27.94 0.20 -0.72
CA LYS A 142 -28.81 -0.77 -1.40
C LYS A 142 -30.03 -1.18 -0.57
N ARG A 143 -29.89 -1.24 0.75
CA ARG A 143 -31.00 -1.52 1.67
C ARG A 143 -31.98 -0.35 1.64
N LEU A 144 -31.52 0.87 1.91
CA LEU A 144 -32.33 2.08 1.88
C LEU A 144 -33.03 2.29 0.52
N THR A 145 -32.35 1.98 -0.58
CA THR A 145 -32.95 2.06 -1.93
C THR A 145 -34.09 1.05 -2.10
N ARG A 146 -33.96 -0.17 -1.55
CA ARG A 146 -35.04 -1.16 -1.54
C ARG A 146 -36.18 -0.71 -0.64
N ASP A 147 -35.88 -0.27 0.57
CA ASP A 147 -36.88 0.21 1.54
C ASP A 147 -37.69 1.38 0.93
N LEU A 148 -37.03 2.32 0.24
CA LEU A 148 -37.68 3.41 -0.50
C LEU A 148 -38.55 2.92 -1.66
N ALA A 149 -38.08 1.92 -2.43
CA ALA A 149 -38.84 1.36 -3.54
C ALA A 149 -40.10 0.61 -3.05
N GLU A 150 -39.98 -0.12 -1.94
CA GLU A 150 -41.09 -0.80 -1.28
C GLU A 150 -42.10 0.19 -0.72
N TYR A 151 -41.63 1.24 -0.03
CA TYR A 151 -42.47 2.33 0.43
C TYR A 151 -43.21 2.99 -0.73
N HIS A 152 -42.51 3.35 -1.82
CA HIS A 152 -43.14 3.96 -2.99
C HIS A 152 -44.15 3.02 -3.65
N LYS A 153 -43.87 1.71 -3.77
CA LYS A 153 -44.82 0.72 -4.29
C LYS A 153 -46.08 0.64 -3.42
N PHE A 154 -45.92 0.71 -2.10
CA PHE A 154 -47.02 0.70 -1.15
C PHE A 154 -47.85 1.99 -1.22
N GLU A 155 -47.20 3.16 -1.22
CA GLU A 155 -47.86 4.47 -1.26
C GLU A 155 -48.57 4.71 -2.60
N VAL A 156 -47.91 4.41 -3.72
CA VAL A 156 -48.52 4.50 -5.07
C VAL A 156 -49.61 3.46 -5.26
N GLY A 157 -49.45 2.24 -4.74
CA GLY A 157 -50.48 1.20 -4.77
C GLY A 157 -51.76 1.60 -4.03
N LYS A 158 -51.63 2.28 -2.89
CA LYS A 158 -52.75 2.84 -2.14
C LYS A 158 -53.43 3.99 -2.88
N ASN A 159 -52.65 4.94 -3.41
CA ASN A 159 -53.18 6.12 -4.11
C ASN A 159 -53.91 5.74 -5.42
N LEU A 160 -53.36 4.83 -6.22
CA LEU A 160 -54.01 4.35 -7.45
C LEU A 160 -55.33 3.61 -7.19
N GLN A 161 -55.45 2.88 -6.08
CA GLN A 161 -56.70 2.23 -5.70
C GLN A 161 -57.74 3.26 -5.25
N ALA A 162 -57.32 4.27 -4.48
CA ALA A 162 -58.21 5.34 -4.04
C ALA A 162 -58.77 6.16 -5.23
N ASP A 163 -57.92 6.56 -6.17
CA ASP A 163 -58.35 7.33 -7.36
C ASP A 163 -59.33 6.55 -8.24
N ALA A 164 -59.06 5.26 -8.47
CA ALA A 164 -59.96 4.39 -9.23
C ALA A 164 -61.34 4.22 -8.55
N VAL A 165 -61.37 4.15 -7.21
CA VAL A 165 -62.63 4.13 -6.45
C VAL A 165 -63.37 5.47 -6.56
N ILE A 166 -62.66 6.60 -6.46
CA ILE A 166 -63.26 7.94 -6.59
C ILE A 166 -63.86 8.14 -7.98
N ASP A 167 -63.14 7.76 -9.04
CA ASP A 167 -63.62 7.89 -10.41
C ASP A 167 -64.82 6.99 -10.70
N THR A 168 -64.82 5.76 -10.18
CA THR A 168 -65.98 4.86 -10.30
C THR A 168 -67.19 5.38 -9.53
N VAL A 169 -67.01 5.97 -8.34
CA VAL A 169 -68.08 6.64 -7.59
C VAL A 169 -68.64 7.82 -8.39
N LYS A 170 -67.80 8.68 -8.97
CA LYS A 170 -68.24 9.81 -9.80
C LYS A 170 -69.02 9.38 -11.03
N ILE A 171 -68.54 8.36 -11.75
CA ILE A 171 -69.21 7.82 -12.94
C ILE A 171 -70.58 7.24 -12.56
N LEU A 172 -70.65 6.50 -11.47
CA LEU A 172 -71.91 5.91 -11.00
C LEU A 172 -72.88 7.00 -10.53
N GLN A 173 -72.42 7.98 -9.76
CA GLN A 173 -73.26 9.11 -9.34
C GLN A 173 -73.83 9.86 -10.54
N HIS A 174 -73.02 10.10 -11.58
CA HIS A 174 -73.49 10.70 -12.83
C HIS A 174 -74.58 9.86 -13.48
N LYS A 175 -74.34 8.56 -13.70
CA LYS A 175 -75.33 7.66 -14.30
C LYS A 175 -76.62 7.57 -13.49
N PHE A 176 -76.54 7.45 -12.17
CA PHE A 176 -77.71 7.40 -11.30
C PHE A 176 -78.48 8.73 -11.27
N SER A 177 -77.78 9.87 -11.41
CA SER A 177 -78.43 11.18 -11.53
C SER A 177 -79.14 11.38 -12.88
N GLU A 178 -78.62 10.78 -13.95
CA GLU A 178 -79.27 10.78 -15.27
C GLU A 178 -80.49 9.84 -15.30
N ASP A 179 -80.37 8.65 -14.69
CA ASP A 179 -81.41 7.62 -14.73
C ASP A 179 -82.53 7.85 -13.71
N GLN A 180 -82.26 8.53 -12.59
CA GLN A 180 -83.22 8.78 -11.50
C GLN A 180 -83.04 10.18 -10.86
N PRO A 181 -83.41 11.27 -11.56
CA PRO A 181 -83.13 12.65 -11.14
C PRO A 181 -83.87 13.10 -9.87
N GLU A 182 -84.88 12.34 -9.40
CA GLU A 182 -85.70 12.69 -8.24
C GLU A 182 -85.22 12.05 -6.91
N VAL A 183 -84.20 11.18 -6.97
CA VAL A 183 -83.67 10.48 -5.78
C VAL A 183 -82.36 11.15 -5.36
N GLU A 184 -82.36 11.86 -4.22
CA GLU A 184 -81.12 12.33 -3.60
C GLU A 184 -80.36 11.13 -3.02
N TRP A 185 -79.34 10.68 -3.74
CA TRP A 185 -78.46 9.62 -3.27
C TRP A 185 -77.51 10.19 -2.22
N ASN A 186 -77.65 9.73 -0.97
CA ASN A 186 -76.67 10.00 0.08
C ASN A 186 -75.32 9.40 -0.33
N SER A 187 -74.30 10.25 -0.51
CA SER A 187 -72.95 9.87 -0.96
C SER A 187 -72.37 8.72 -0.13
N TYR A 188 -72.66 8.65 1.17
CA TYR A 188 -72.21 7.56 2.05
C TYR A 188 -72.80 6.19 1.68
N ALA A 189 -74.10 6.14 1.39
CA ALA A 189 -74.77 4.88 1.02
C ALA A 189 -74.30 4.37 -0.35
N LEU A 190 -73.99 5.30 -1.27
CA LEU A 190 -73.43 4.96 -2.58
C LEU A 190 -72.00 4.42 -2.47
N ILE A 191 -71.15 5.05 -1.64
CA ILE A 191 -69.80 4.57 -1.35
C ILE A 191 -69.83 3.17 -0.70
N GLU A 192 -70.70 2.95 0.29
CA GLU A 192 -70.85 1.62 0.92
C GLU A 192 -71.30 0.54 -0.08
N TYR A 193 -72.24 0.87 -0.98
CA TYR A 193 -72.71 -0.05 -2.01
C TYR A 193 -71.60 -0.44 -2.99
N ILE A 194 -70.79 0.53 -3.41
CA ILE A 194 -69.67 0.32 -4.35
C ILE A 194 -68.54 -0.49 -3.70
N LEU A 195 -68.18 -0.18 -2.46
CA LEU A 195 -67.16 -0.94 -1.72
C LEU A 195 -67.59 -2.40 -1.52
N LYS A 196 -68.88 -2.64 -1.28
CA LYS A 196 -69.45 -3.99 -1.17
C LYS A 196 -69.48 -4.72 -2.52
N PHE A 197 -69.71 -4.00 -3.62
CA PHE A 197 -69.72 -4.57 -4.98
C PHE A 197 -68.31 -4.93 -5.47
N MET A 198 -67.30 -4.13 -5.11
CA MET A 198 -65.89 -4.39 -5.50
C MET A 198 -65.18 -5.41 -4.59
N ASP A 199 -65.87 -6.02 -3.64
CA ASP A 199 -65.34 -6.98 -2.66
C ASP A 199 -64.09 -6.47 -1.90
N ILE A 200 -64.02 -5.15 -1.69
CA ILE A 200 -62.96 -4.53 -0.89
C ILE A 200 -63.32 -4.73 0.57
N LYS A 201 -62.63 -5.64 1.25
CA LYS A 201 -62.84 -5.90 2.68
C LYS A 201 -62.55 -4.63 3.49
N ARG A 202 -63.49 -4.24 4.35
CA ARG A 202 -63.35 -3.12 5.30
C ARG A 202 -62.03 -3.24 6.07
N LYS A 203 -61.04 -2.41 5.71
CA LYS A 203 -60.01 -1.96 6.65
C LYS A 203 -60.40 -0.56 7.05
N THR A 204 -60.59 -0.34 8.34
CA THR A 204 -61.10 0.91 8.93
C THR A 204 -60.24 2.14 8.60
N SER A 205 -58.96 1.96 8.22
CA SER A 205 -58.08 3.04 7.76
C SER A 205 -58.43 3.57 6.37
N ASP A 206 -58.92 2.73 5.46
CA ASP A 206 -59.03 3.07 4.04
C ASP A 206 -60.32 3.85 3.73
N LEU A 207 -61.35 3.69 4.57
CA LEU A 207 -62.61 4.44 4.46
C LEU A 207 -62.45 5.90 4.93
N ALA A 208 -61.69 6.13 6.01
CA ALA A 208 -61.43 7.47 6.53
C ALA A 208 -60.68 8.34 5.50
N TYR A 209 -59.72 7.76 4.79
CA TYR A 209 -58.94 8.46 3.75
C TYR A 209 -59.77 8.81 2.50
N ILE A 210 -60.75 7.97 2.11
CA ILE A 210 -61.68 8.26 1.00
C ILE A 210 -62.68 9.38 1.38
N ILE A 211 -63.01 9.50 2.67
CA ILE A 211 -63.96 10.50 3.18
C ILE A 211 -63.26 11.86 3.44
N GLU A 212 -61.95 11.87 3.72
CA GLU A 212 -61.17 13.09 3.95
C GLU A 212 -60.89 13.93 2.69
N LEU A 213 -61.16 13.40 1.49
CA LEU A 213 -61.20 14.19 0.25
C LEU A 213 -62.63 14.75 0.04
N ASP A 214 -62.85 15.91 0.66
CA ASP A 214 -63.88 16.92 0.30
C ASP A 214 -65.35 16.64 0.71
N ILE A 215 -65.58 15.98 1.85
CA ILE A 215 -66.88 16.07 2.55
C ILE A 215 -66.67 16.89 3.84
N PRO A 216 -67.38 18.00 4.06
CA PRO A 216 -67.18 18.83 5.25
C PRO A 216 -67.49 18.01 6.51
N PRO A 217 -66.62 18.04 7.55
CA PRO A 217 -66.78 17.20 8.71
C PRO A 217 -68.01 17.62 9.51
N SER A 218 -69.03 16.76 9.57
CA SER A 218 -69.94 16.77 10.69
C SER A 218 -69.23 16.11 11.88
N ALA A 219 -69.19 16.82 12.98
CA ALA A 219 -68.42 16.56 14.18
C ALA A 219 -68.57 15.16 14.81
N ASP A 220 -67.53 14.81 15.58
CA ASP A 220 -67.39 13.72 16.55
C ASP A 220 -67.35 12.28 16.01
N ASP A 221 -66.15 11.69 16.00
CA ASP A 221 -65.91 10.54 16.87
C ASP A 221 -64.42 10.34 17.17
N GLY A 222 -64.16 9.86 18.39
CA GLY A 222 -62.90 10.05 19.11
C GLY A 222 -61.82 8.97 18.92
N ALA A 223 -60.61 9.40 19.28
CA ALA A 223 -59.50 8.66 19.90
C ALA A 223 -58.96 7.40 19.19
N TYR A 224 -57.79 7.59 18.56
CA TYR A 224 -56.82 6.52 18.31
C TYR A 224 -56.10 6.14 19.61
N ASP A 225 -55.94 4.84 19.85
CA ASP A 225 -54.86 4.32 20.69
C ASP A 225 -54.13 3.21 19.92
N GLU A 226 -52.91 3.52 19.51
CA GLU A 226 -51.96 2.66 18.81
C GLU A 226 -51.28 1.75 19.84
N GLN A 227 -51.54 0.44 19.81
CA GLN A 227 -50.65 -0.54 20.41
C GLN A 227 -49.77 -1.17 19.33
N ALA A 228 -48.49 -0.82 19.40
CA ALA A 228 -47.40 -1.37 18.61
C ALA A 228 -47.27 -2.89 18.82
N LEU A 229 -47.38 -3.66 17.73
CA LEU A 229 -46.97 -5.05 17.66
C LEU A 229 -45.49 -5.09 17.26
N ASP A 230 -44.62 -5.31 18.24
CA ASP A 230 -43.26 -5.83 18.04
C ASP A 230 -43.39 -7.30 17.59
N GLU A 231 -43.15 -7.58 16.32
CA GLU A 231 -42.79 -8.92 15.85
C GLU A 231 -41.28 -8.92 15.55
N GLU A 232 -40.50 -9.37 16.54
CA GLU A 232 -39.15 -9.88 16.34
C GLU A 232 -39.23 -11.10 15.41
N VAL A 233 -38.82 -10.94 14.16
CA VAL A 233 -38.57 -12.05 13.24
C VAL A 233 -37.06 -12.23 13.13
N ASP A 234 -36.54 -13.18 13.90
CA ASP A 234 -35.27 -13.87 13.67
C ASP A 234 -35.32 -14.54 12.28
N ASP A 235 -34.44 -14.14 11.37
CA ASP A 235 -34.10 -14.91 10.18
C ASP A 235 -32.57 -14.98 10.04
N ASP A 236 -31.97 -15.86 10.85
CA ASP A 236 -30.71 -16.53 10.54
C ASP A 236 -30.89 -17.32 9.23
N ALA A 237 -30.44 -16.74 8.11
CA ALA A 237 -30.31 -17.45 6.84
C ALA A 237 -28.92 -17.22 6.24
N ASP A 238 -28.04 -18.18 6.55
CA ASP A 238 -26.78 -18.46 5.88
C ASP A 238 -26.88 -18.30 4.35
N ALA A 239 -26.23 -17.26 3.81
CA ALA A 239 -25.94 -17.17 2.38
C ALA A 239 -24.43 -17.36 2.17
N ARG A 240 -24.02 -18.63 1.99
CA ARG A 240 -22.72 -18.98 1.41
C ARG A 240 -22.66 -18.43 0.00
N ALA A 241 -21.83 -17.42 -0.23
CA ALA A 241 -21.52 -16.94 -1.57
C ALA A 241 -20.47 -17.87 -2.18
N GLU A 242 -20.88 -18.49 -3.29
CA GLU A 242 -20.12 -19.33 -4.19
C GLU A 242 -18.87 -18.59 -4.73
N ASP A 243 -17.73 -19.26 -4.65
CA ASP A 243 -16.54 -18.93 -5.43
C ASP A 243 -16.71 -19.58 -6.82
N GLU A 244 -17.02 -18.79 -7.86
CA GLU A 244 -16.89 -19.20 -9.25
C GLU A 244 -16.13 -18.14 -10.08
N GLU A 245 -14.95 -18.58 -10.53
CA GLU A 245 -14.38 -18.43 -11.87
C GLU A 245 -14.46 -17.10 -12.63
N GLU A 246 -13.34 -16.39 -12.73
CA GLU A 246 -12.92 -15.72 -13.97
C GLU A 246 -11.43 -15.98 -14.22
N GLY A 247 -11.15 -17.17 -14.73
CA GLY A 247 -9.91 -17.52 -15.41
C GLY A 247 -10.10 -17.49 -16.92
N GLN A 248 -9.11 -16.93 -17.61
CA GLN A 248 -8.85 -17.05 -19.05
C GLN A 248 -9.66 -16.14 -20.00
N GLY A 249 -9.09 -14.98 -20.29
CA GLY A 249 -9.36 -14.21 -21.48
C GLY A 249 -8.33 -13.09 -21.63
N GLY A 250 -7.27 -13.30 -22.42
CA GLY A 250 -6.29 -12.22 -22.64
C GLY A 250 -4.94 -12.55 -23.26
N GLU A 251 -4.82 -13.57 -24.11
CA GLU A 251 -3.72 -13.64 -25.07
C GLU A 251 -3.86 -12.49 -26.09
N ARG A 252 -3.25 -11.32 -25.83
CA ARG A 252 -2.92 -10.36 -26.89
C ARG A 252 -1.61 -9.64 -26.59
N ARG A 253 -0.62 -9.96 -27.42
CA ARG A 253 0.46 -9.11 -27.95
C ARG A 253 1.35 -8.36 -26.96
N GLN A 254 2.59 -8.82 -26.88
CA GLN A 254 3.77 -7.96 -27.01
C GLN A 254 4.95 -8.82 -27.50
N GLU A 255 4.90 -9.12 -28.80
CA GLU A 255 6.11 -9.37 -29.60
C GLU A 255 6.45 -8.01 -30.23
N GLU A 256 7.44 -7.32 -29.68
CA GLU A 256 8.39 -6.40 -30.34
C GLU A 256 9.10 -5.54 -29.28
N GLN A 257 10.43 -5.44 -29.43
CA GLN A 257 11.40 -4.61 -28.68
C GLN A 257 12.10 -5.23 -27.45
N GLN A 258 13.17 -5.97 -27.74
CA GLN A 258 14.49 -5.82 -27.10
C GLN A 258 15.52 -6.47 -28.05
N GLU A 259 16.13 -5.68 -28.93
CA GLU A 259 17.45 -5.04 -28.75
C GLU A 259 18.61 -6.04 -28.92
N ASP A 260 19.04 -6.14 -30.18
CA ASP A 260 20.45 -6.23 -30.52
C ASP A 260 21.23 -5.18 -29.73
N HIS A 261 22.21 -5.59 -28.92
CA HIS A 261 23.50 -4.91 -28.72
C HIS A 261 24.39 -5.80 -27.85
N GLN A 262 24.93 -6.83 -28.50
CA GLN A 262 26.16 -7.49 -28.07
C GLN A 262 27.25 -7.07 -29.07
N GLU A 263 28.44 -6.78 -28.56
CA GLU A 263 29.69 -6.36 -29.27
C GLU A 263 29.95 -4.85 -29.40
N GLU A 264 30.42 -4.24 -28.31
CA GLU A 264 31.48 -3.22 -28.37
C GLU A 264 32.23 -3.19 -27.01
N GLN A 265 33.07 -4.21 -26.79
CA GLN A 265 34.19 -4.12 -25.85
C GLN A 265 35.46 -3.89 -26.67
N GLN A 266 36.13 -2.76 -26.38
CA GLN A 266 37.55 -2.43 -26.55
C GLN A 266 37.76 -1.10 -27.26
N GLY A 267 37.81 -0.05 -26.43
CA GLY A 267 38.33 1.26 -26.77
C GLY A 267 38.86 1.92 -25.51
N THR A 268 40.00 1.45 -25.00
CA THR A 268 40.82 2.24 -24.06
C THR A 268 41.62 3.27 -24.87
N PRO A 269 41.47 4.58 -24.60
CA PRO A 269 42.35 5.57 -25.19
C PRO A 269 43.64 5.63 -24.36
N GLU A 270 44.70 4.96 -24.81
CA GLU A 270 46.06 5.29 -24.37
C GLU A 270 46.50 6.59 -25.07
N GLY A 271 46.28 7.69 -24.37
CA GLY A 271 46.92 8.97 -24.65
C GLY A 271 48.41 8.89 -24.28
N SER A 272 49.23 8.70 -25.30
CA SER A 272 50.68 8.85 -25.28
C SER A 272 51.11 10.31 -25.10
N VAL A 273 51.70 10.64 -23.95
CA VAL A 273 52.41 11.89 -23.59
C VAL A 273 53.31 11.47 -22.40
N ARG A 274 54.64 11.63 -22.30
CA ARG A 274 55.72 12.34 -23.00
C ARG A 274 57.04 11.65 -22.58
N SER A 275 58.00 11.58 -23.50
CA SER A 275 59.41 11.27 -23.21
C SER A 275 60.21 12.58 -23.15
N GLU A 276 60.91 12.83 -22.04
CA GLU A 276 61.97 13.84 -21.95
C GLU A 276 62.96 13.41 -20.82
N GLU A 277 64.24 13.24 -21.21
CA GLU A 277 65.52 13.19 -20.45
C GLU A 277 65.56 12.78 -18.97
N ASP A 278 66.15 11.60 -18.69
CA ASP A 278 67.54 11.41 -18.21
C ASP A 278 67.95 9.92 -18.32
#